data_AF-A0A8J9Y3V3-F1
#
_entry.id   AF-A0A8J9Y3V3-F1
#
_cell.length_a   1.000
_cell.length_b   1.000
_cell.length_c   1.000
_cell.angle_alpha   90.00
_cell.angle_beta   90.00
_cell.angle_gamma   90.00
#
_symmetry.space_group_name_H-M   'P 1'
#
loop_
_entity.id
_entity.type
_entity.pdbx_description
1 polymer ?
#
loop_
_entity_poly.entity_id
_entity_poly.type
_entity_poly.pdbx_seq_one_letter_code
_entity_poly.pdbx_strand_id
1 'polypeptide(L)'
;MTALIAVSMFILRRDPGKLIRTSTEVKQNSHKNNDLLMKRKLWSRWGKWGECSVTCGEGTISRRRHCVSGRCAPGEFEEQRRLCSRPPCMMSSDVFDDPHY
;
A
#
# COMPACT_ATOMS: atom_id res chain seq x y z
N MET A 1 -1.61 -2.92 64.76
CA MET A 1 -2.71 -2.18 65.41
C MET A 1 -3.11 -1.05 64.47
N THR A 2 -4.27 -1.21 63.85
CA THR A 2 -4.89 -0.41 62.79
C THR A 2 -5.26 1.02 63.21
N ALA A 3 -5.22 1.98 62.27
CA ALA A 3 -6.25 3.01 62.14
C ALA A 3 -6.16 3.73 60.78
N LEU A 4 -7.21 3.55 59.97
CA LEU A 4 -7.60 4.38 58.83
C LEU A 4 -8.37 5.62 59.32
N ILE A 5 -8.76 6.48 58.38
CA ILE A 5 -9.68 7.66 58.45
C ILE A 5 -8.88 8.98 58.64
N ALA A 6 -8.98 10.03 57.80
CA ALA A 6 -10.10 10.56 57.05
C ALA A 6 -9.68 11.26 55.74
N VAL A 7 -10.69 11.46 54.88
CA VAL A 7 -10.65 11.86 53.47
C VAL A 7 -11.02 13.35 53.33
N SER A 8 -10.61 13.95 52.20
CA SER A 8 -11.18 15.14 51.53
C SER A 8 -10.85 16.54 52.06
N MET A 9 -10.12 17.33 51.25
CA MET A 9 -10.59 18.56 50.59
C MET A 9 -9.43 19.24 49.83
N PHE A 10 -9.74 19.82 48.65
CA PHE A 10 -8.87 20.60 47.72
C PHE A 10 -7.96 19.76 46.79
N ILE A 11 -8.47 19.16 45.71
CA ILE A 11 -8.83 19.79 44.41
C ILE A 11 -7.68 20.66 43.82
N LEU A 12 -7.06 20.21 42.71
CA LEU A 12 -7.00 20.91 41.39
C LEU A 12 -5.85 20.40 40.49
N ARG A 13 -6.22 19.59 39.48
CA ARG A 13 -5.86 19.64 38.03
C ARG A 13 -4.36 19.62 37.63
N ARG A 14 -3.87 18.62 36.88
CA ARG A 14 -4.08 18.30 35.44
C ARG A 14 -3.49 19.36 34.48
N ASP A 15 -2.28 19.15 33.96
CA ASP A 15 -2.01 18.69 32.59
C ASP A 15 -0.50 18.63 32.25
N PRO A 16 -0.09 17.77 31.29
CA PRO A 16 1.29 17.50 30.91
C PRO A 16 1.76 18.40 29.76
N GLY A 17 2.97 18.97 29.84
CA GLY A 17 3.57 19.64 28.69
C GLY A 17 4.80 20.53 28.94
N LYS A 18 5.95 20.02 28.48
CA LYS A 18 6.90 20.71 27.58
C LYS A 18 8.06 21.59 28.15
N LEU A 19 9.27 21.19 27.71
CA LEU A 19 10.55 21.92 27.53
C LEU A 19 11.29 22.37 28.81
N ILE A 20 12.63 22.40 28.92
CA ILE A 20 13.61 23.09 28.04
C ILE A 20 15.05 22.52 28.22
N ARG A 21 15.90 22.77 27.21
CA ARG A 21 17.27 22.32 26.90
C ARG A 21 18.39 22.74 27.88
N THR A 22 19.45 21.94 27.98
CA THR A 22 20.85 22.44 28.04
C THR A 22 21.83 21.54 27.26
N SER A 23 22.71 22.24 26.54
CA SER A 23 23.72 21.87 25.55
C SER A 23 24.62 20.65 25.83
N THR A 24 24.77 19.77 24.84
CA THR A 24 25.98 18.94 24.68
C THR A 24 26.67 19.33 23.36
N GLU A 25 27.97 19.58 23.46
CA GLU A 25 28.82 20.18 22.43
C GLU A 25 28.82 19.46 21.08
N VAL A 26 28.92 20.28 20.03
CA VAL A 26 29.04 19.91 18.63
C VAL A 26 30.45 19.35 18.36
N LYS A 27 30.55 18.07 17.99
CA LYS A 27 31.68 17.57 17.20
C LYS A 27 31.25 17.47 15.74
N GLN A 28 31.42 18.56 15.00
CA GLN A 28 31.42 18.52 13.54
C GLN A 28 32.72 17.85 13.09
N ASN A 29 32.73 16.52 12.98
CA ASN A 29 33.77 15.84 12.23
C ASN A 29 33.16 15.23 10.97
N SER A 30 33.41 15.93 9.86
CA SER A 30 33.01 15.57 8.51
C SER A 30 33.68 14.25 8.09
N HIS A 31 33.01 13.12 8.29
CA HIS A 31 33.23 11.94 7.47
C HIS A 31 32.14 11.89 6.40
N LYS A 32 32.59 12.03 5.15
CA LYS A 32 31.80 12.04 3.92
C LYS A 32 30.79 10.88 3.91
N ASN A 33 29.52 11.17 4.18
CA ASN A 33 28.45 10.30 3.70
C ASN A 33 28.23 10.64 2.22
N ASN A 34 29.21 10.25 1.41
CA ASN A 34 29.19 10.36 -0.04
C ASN A 34 27.93 9.67 -0.57
N ASP A 35 27.04 10.48 -1.15
CA ASP A 35 26.15 10.19 -2.28
C ASP A 35 25.75 8.72 -2.52
N LEU A 36 25.06 8.11 -1.56
CA LEU A 36 24.29 6.90 -1.80
C LEU A 36 22.86 7.10 -1.31
N LEU A 37 22.25 8.21 -1.74
CA LEU A 37 20.82 8.19 -2.03
C LEU A 37 20.66 7.17 -3.16
N MET A 38 20.59 5.89 -2.79
CA MET A 38 20.07 4.77 -3.55
C MET A 38 18.83 5.27 -4.29
N LYS A 39 19.00 5.77 -5.52
CA LYS A 39 17.91 6.28 -6.36
C LYS A 39 17.05 5.09 -6.77
N ARG A 40 16.26 4.56 -5.84
CA ARG A 40 15.26 3.52 -6.09
C ARG A 40 14.25 4.09 -7.07
N LYS A 41 13.70 3.22 -7.93
CA LYS A 41 12.64 3.61 -8.86
C LYS A 41 11.42 4.00 -8.05
N LEU A 42 10.94 5.23 -8.24
CA LEU A 42 9.70 5.71 -7.69
C LEU A 42 8.61 5.46 -8.71
N TRP A 43 7.73 4.51 -8.42
CA TRP A 43 6.63 4.14 -9.30
C TRP A 43 5.37 4.95 -9.03
N SER A 44 4.59 5.20 -10.06
CA SER A 44 3.25 5.77 -9.92
C SER A 44 2.35 4.78 -9.16
N ARG A 45 1.22 5.29 -8.69
CA ARG A 45 0.14 4.40 -8.24
C ARG A 45 -0.28 3.51 -9.41
N TRP A 46 -0.66 2.28 -9.08
CA TRP A 46 -1.28 1.38 -10.04
C TRP A 46 -2.59 1.99 -10.55
N GLY A 47 -2.80 1.93 -11.86
CA GLY A 47 -4.12 2.18 -12.43
C GLY A 47 -5.14 1.14 -11.99
N LYS A 48 -6.41 1.38 -12.35
CA LYS A 48 -7.45 0.35 -12.27
C LYS A 48 -7.06 -0.84 -13.15
N TRP A 49 -7.55 -2.02 -12.78
CA TRP A 49 -7.47 -3.18 -13.66
C TRP A 49 -8.25 -2.90 -14.95
N GLY A 50 -7.68 -3.31 -16.08
CA GLY A 50 -8.39 -3.36 -17.34
C GLY A 50 -9.48 -4.42 -17.33
N GLU A 51 -10.22 -4.48 -18.43
CA GLU A 51 -11.25 -5.50 -18.61
C GLU A 51 -10.65 -6.89 -18.79
N CYS A 52 -11.44 -7.91 -18.47
CA CYS A 52 -11.05 -9.29 -18.69
C CYS A 52 -10.87 -9.53 -20.19
N SER A 53 -9.78 -10.18 -20.58
CA SER A 53 -9.48 -10.49 -21.99
C SER A 53 -10.55 -11.31 -22.70
N VAL A 54 -11.44 -11.94 -21.94
CA VAL A 54 -12.55 -12.75 -22.42
C VAL A 54 -13.88 -12.27 -21.84
N THR A 55 -14.94 -12.53 -22.58
CA THR A 55 -16.32 -12.34 -22.14
C THR A 55 -16.88 -13.59 -21.44
N CYS A 56 -16.29 -14.76 -21.68
CA CYS A 56 -16.66 -16.04 -21.10
C CYS A 56 -15.43 -16.92 -20.81
N GLY A 57 -15.53 -17.87 -19.88
CA GLY A 57 -14.44 -18.75 -19.47
C GLY A 57 -13.34 -18.04 -18.68
N GLU A 58 -12.12 -18.56 -18.77
CA GLU A 58 -10.95 -18.02 -18.08
C GLU A 58 -10.21 -17.02 -18.99
N GLY A 59 -9.86 -15.86 -18.43
CA GLY A 59 -9.07 -14.85 -19.11
C GLY A 59 -8.09 -14.16 -18.19
N THR A 60 -7.54 -13.04 -18.66
CA THR A 60 -6.58 -12.24 -17.91
C THR A 60 -6.97 -10.77 -17.91
N ILE A 61 -6.76 -10.10 -16.77
CA ILE A 61 -6.80 -8.64 -16.63
C ILE A 61 -5.38 -8.11 -16.48
N SER A 62 -5.11 -6.95 -17.07
CA SER A 62 -3.82 -6.26 -16.95
C SER A 62 -3.98 -4.86 -16.37
N ARG A 63 -2.93 -4.36 -15.71
CA ARG A 63 -2.80 -2.96 -15.33
C ARG A 63 -1.35 -2.52 -15.46
N ARG A 64 -1.14 -1.23 -15.67
CA ARG A 64 0.19 -0.65 -15.81
C ARG A 64 0.42 0.48 -14.81
N ARG A 65 1.69 0.69 -14.46
CA ARG A 65 2.18 1.86 -13.72
C ARG A 65 3.46 2.37 -14.38
N HIS A 66 3.72 3.67 -14.26
CA HIS A 66 4.88 4.32 -14.87
C HIS A 66 5.93 4.64 -13.81
N CYS A 67 7.19 4.61 -14.21
CA CYS A 67 8.28 5.10 -13.36
C CYS A 67 8.27 6.63 -13.38
N VAL A 68 8.07 7.26 -12.23
CA VAL A 68 7.87 8.70 -12.08
C VAL A 68 9.17 9.43 -11.75
N SER A 69 10.04 8.82 -10.96
CA SER A 69 11.31 9.44 -10.55
C SER A 69 12.35 8.40 -10.10
N GLY A 70 13.59 8.83 -9.89
CA GLY A 70 14.72 7.96 -9.54
C GLY A 70 15.47 7.46 -10.78
N ARG A 71 15.86 6.18 -10.79
CA ARG A 71 16.54 5.53 -11.92
C ARG A 71 15.55 4.97 -12.95
N CYS A 72 14.75 5.83 -13.55
CA CYS A 72 13.80 5.46 -14.60
C CYS A 72 14.43 5.62 -15.99
N ALA A 73 14.21 4.66 -16.90
CA ALA A 73 14.44 4.88 -18.32
C ALA A 73 13.27 5.68 -18.94
N PRO A 74 13.50 6.41 -20.06
CA PRO A 74 12.42 7.05 -20.79
C PRO A 74 11.33 6.03 -21.18
N GLY A 75 10.08 6.30 -20.80
CA GLY A 75 8.95 5.42 -21.11
C GLY A 75 8.88 4.15 -20.26
N GLU A 76 9.67 4.02 -19.20
CA GLU A 76 9.67 2.81 -18.37
C GLU A 76 8.31 2.60 -17.66
N PHE A 77 7.75 1.41 -17.83
CA PHE A 77 6.51 0.98 -17.18
C PHE A 77 6.65 -0.43 -16.62
N GLU A 78 5.78 -0.75 -15.67
CA GLU A 78 5.61 -2.10 -15.15
C GLU A 78 4.17 -2.54 -15.41
N GLU A 79 4.00 -3.75 -15.92
CA GLU A 79 2.71 -4.38 -16.14
C GLU A 79 2.50 -5.49 -15.12
N GLN A 80 1.29 -5.53 -14.56
CA GLN A 80 0.83 -6.65 -13.76
C GLN A 80 -0.33 -7.33 -14.46
N ARG A 81 -0.34 -8.66 -14.45
CA ARG A 81 -1.44 -9.49 -14.95
C ARG A 81 -2.03 -10.35 -13.84
N ARG A 82 -3.33 -10.62 -13.91
CA ARG A 82 -4.06 -11.54 -13.04
C ARG A 82 -5.13 -12.29 -13.82
N LEU A 83 -5.45 -13.49 -13.37
CA LEU A 83 -6.55 -14.27 -13.94
C LEU A 83 -7.90 -13.63 -13.58
N CYS A 84 -8.85 -13.74 -14.50
CA CYS A 84 -10.25 -13.42 -14.31
C CYS A 84 -11.10 -14.60 -14.79
N SER A 85 -12.16 -14.90 -14.05
CA SER A 85 -13.11 -15.97 -14.39
C SER A 85 -14.44 -15.34 -14.76
N ARG A 86 -14.92 -15.64 -15.96
CA ARG A 86 -16.24 -15.28 -16.49
C ARG A 86 -17.14 -16.51 -16.52
N PRO A 87 -18.46 -16.36 -16.75
CA PRO A 87 -19.34 -17.50 -16.99
C PRO A 87 -18.76 -18.41 -18.08
N PRO A 88 -18.88 -19.74 -17.98
CA PRO A 88 -18.43 -20.66 -19.02
C PRO A 88 -18.92 -20.21 -20.39
N CYS A 89 -18.07 -20.38 -21.40
CA CYS A 89 -18.47 -20.08 -22.77
C CYS A 89 -19.60 -21.03 -23.18
N MET A 90 -20.75 -20.44 -23.50
CA MET A 90 -21.86 -21.17 -24.13
C MET A 90 -21.48 -21.42 -25.58
N MET A 91 -20.58 -22.37 -25.81
CA MET A 91 -20.50 -23.02 -27.11
C MET A 91 -21.64 -24.03 -27.14
N SER A 92 -22.86 -23.50 -27.34
CA SER A 92 -24.13 -24.19 -27.56
C SER A 92 -24.33 -25.49 -26.76
N SER A 93 -24.79 -25.37 -25.52
CA SER A 93 -25.41 -26.51 -24.83
C SER A 93 -26.86 -26.78 -25.28
N ASP A 94 -27.38 -26.03 -26.24
CA ASP A 94 -28.76 -26.18 -26.75
C ASP A 94 -28.90 -27.28 -27.84
N VAL A 95 -28.01 -28.27 -27.87
CA VAL A 95 -28.14 -29.46 -28.76
C VAL A 95 -28.24 -30.75 -27.93
N PHE A 96 -28.77 -30.68 -26.71
CA PHE A 96 -28.99 -31.88 -25.88
C PHE A 96 -30.35 -31.93 -25.17
N ASP A 97 -31.34 -31.18 -25.65
CA ASP A 97 -32.75 -31.34 -25.26
C ASP A 97 -33.68 -31.39 -26.50
N ASP A 98 -33.29 -32.13 -27.56
CA ASP A 98 -34.27 -32.57 -28.56
C ASP A 98 -34.40 -34.10 -28.50
N PRO A 99 -35.49 -34.64 -27.90
CA PRO A 99 -35.74 -36.07 -27.82
C PRO A 99 -36.48 -36.61 -29.06
N HIS A 100 -36.43 -35.95 -30.21
CA HIS A 100 -37.16 -36.39 -31.41
C HIS A 100 -36.27 -36.59 -32.65
N TYR A 101 -35.56 -37.72 -32.66
CA TYR A 101 -35.55 -38.62 -33.82
C TYR A 101 -35.35 -40.08 -33.37
#